data_AF-A0A1Q6U2Y8-F1
#
_entry.id   AF-A0A1Q6U2Y8-F1
#
_cell.length_a   1.000
_cell.length_b   1.000
_cell.length_c   1.000
_cell.angle_alpha   90.00
_cell.angle_beta   90.00
_cell.angle_gamma   90.00
#
_symmetry.space_group_name_H-M   'P 1'
#
loop_
_entity.id
_entity.type
_entity.pdbx_description
1 polymer ?
#
loop_
_entity_poly.entity_id
_entity_poly.type
_entity_poly.pdbx_seq_one_letter_code
_entity_poly.pdbx_strand_id
1 'polypeptide(L)'
;MLMGNDCHDCSKYNRLEMKNVNKDIIAWLEDIVEENNSRIERKEWKSKYNSYVVYDYEPFCTDGFEINLVITSYNAAYLNFIKYLYDEKISTIEYLNSCIGV
;
A
#
# COMPACT_ATOMS: atom_id res chain seq x y z
N MET A 1 22.79 20.10 -34.54
CA MET A 1 22.99 20.43 -33.11
C MET A 1 21.96 19.66 -32.31
N LEU A 2 22.41 18.64 -31.58
CA LEU A 2 21.61 17.95 -30.59
C LEU A 2 21.49 18.88 -29.38
N MET A 3 20.28 19.38 -29.10
CA MET A 3 19.94 19.92 -27.79
C MET A 3 19.08 18.85 -27.14
N GLY A 4 19.73 18.04 -26.30
CA GLY A 4 19.05 17.15 -25.38
C GLY A 4 18.22 18.00 -24.43
N ASN A 5 16.90 17.85 -24.48
CA ASN A 5 16.06 18.22 -23.35
C ASN A 5 16.15 17.07 -22.36
N ASP A 6 17.18 17.10 -21.52
CA ASP A 6 17.19 16.33 -20.28
C ASP A 6 15.96 16.74 -19.49
N CYS A 7 14.96 15.85 -19.44
CA CYS A 7 13.79 15.98 -18.58
C CYS A 7 14.22 15.79 -17.12
N HIS A 8 14.88 16.79 -16.56
CA HIS A 8 15.43 16.76 -15.21
C HIS A 8 14.41 17.03 -14.09
N ASP A 9 13.11 16.93 -14.41
CA ASP A 9 12.02 17.18 -13.46
C ASP A 9 10.93 16.09 -13.59
N CYS A 10 11.32 14.83 -13.40
CA CYS A 10 10.37 13.77 -13.09
C CYS A 10 9.82 14.02 -11.69
N SER A 11 8.80 14.89 -11.59
CA SER A 11 7.88 15.09 -10.46
C SER A 11 8.13 14.12 -9.31
N LYS A 12 8.85 14.58 -8.27
CA LYS A 12 9.28 13.76 -7.14
C LYS A 12 8.07 13.38 -6.29
N TYR A 13 7.32 12.37 -6.73
CA TYR A 13 6.19 11.84 -5.98
C TYR A 13 6.65 11.32 -4.63
N ASN A 14 5.93 11.67 -3.58
CA ASN A 14 6.13 11.10 -2.26
C ASN A 14 5.64 9.65 -2.28
N ARG A 15 6.28 8.78 -1.49
CA ARG A 15 6.03 7.34 -1.45
C ARG A 15 5.74 6.89 -0.02
N LEU A 16 4.71 6.07 0.13
CA LEU A 16 4.36 5.35 1.34
C LEU A 16 4.44 3.86 1.04
N GLU A 17 5.37 3.18 1.70
CA GLU A 17 5.50 1.72 1.63
C GLU A 17 4.76 1.08 2.80
N MET A 18 3.82 0.19 2.49
CA MET A 18 3.06 -0.58 3.45
C MET A 18 3.37 -2.06 3.24
N LYS A 19 3.73 -2.76 4.31
CA LYS A 19 4.11 -4.17 4.25
C LYS A 19 3.15 -5.00 5.07
N ASN A 20 2.93 -6.23 4.62
CA ASN A 20 2.05 -7.19 5.30
C ASN A 20 0.65 -6.61 5.60
N VAL A 21 0.04 -5.99 4.60
CA VAL A 21 -1.31 -5.44 4.71
C VAL A 21 -2.32 -6.59 4.76
N ASN A 22 -3.28 -6.50 5.69
CA ASN A 22 -4.33 -7.50 5.80
C ASN A 22 -5.20 -7.50 4.52
N LYS A 23 -5.39 -8.67 3.91
CA LYS A 23 -6.19 -8.87 2.70
C LYS A 23 -7.60 -8.30 2.81
N ASP A 24 -8.23 -8.46 3.97
CA ASP A 24 -9.64 -8.09 4.18
C ASP A 24 -9.88 -6.58 4.12
N ILE A 25 -8.84 -5.77 4.34
CA ILE A 25 -8.91 -4.31 4.31
C ILE A 25 -8.36 -3.72 3.02
N ILE A 26 -7.86 -4.53 2.08
CA ILE A 26 -7.24 -4.02 0.85
C ILE A 26 -8.24 -3.25 0.01
N ALA A 27 -9.42 -3.81 -0.26
CA ALA A 27 -10.44 -3.12 -1.06
C ALA A 27 -10.78 -1.75 -0.46
N TRP A 28 -10.96 -1.69 0.85
CA TRP A 28 -11.18 -0.44 1.56
C TRP A 28 -9.99 0.53 1.44
N LEU A 29 -8.76 0.05 1.53
CA LEU A 29 -7.57 0.88 1.38
C LEU A 29 -7.43 1.41 -0.05
N GLU A 30 -7.78 0.61 -1.07
CA GLU A 30 -7.79 1.03 -2.48
C GLU A 30 -8.76 2.19 -2.69
N ASP A 31 -9.98 2.11 -2.17
CA ASP A 31 -10.98 3.18 -2.21
C ASP A 31 -10.46 4.46 -1.53
N ILE A 32 -9.91 4.35 -0.32
CA ILE A 32 -9.39 5.50 0.43
C ILE A 32 -8.22 6.18 -0.30
N VAL A 33 -7.35 5.40 -0.95
CA VAL A 33 -6.22 5.96 -1.70
C VAL A 33 -6.72 6.78 -2.89
N GLU A 34 -7.70 6.27 -3.63
CA GLU A 34 -8.32 6.96 -4.77
C GLU A 34 -9.04 8.24 -4.33
N GLU A 35 -9.83 8.19 -3.25
CA GLU A 35 -10.53 9.34 -2.69
C GLU A 35 -9.58 10.46 -2.19
N ASN A 36 -8.37 10.09 -1.74
CA ASN A 36 -7.40 11.02 -1.16
C ASN A 36 -6.31 11.48 -2.14
N ASN A 37 -6.65 11.63 -3.43
CA ASN A 37 -5.77 12.15 -4.49
C ASN A 37 -4.40 11.45 -4.52
N SER A 38 -4.40 10.15 -4.26
CA SER A 38 -3.21 9.32 -4.23
C SER A 38 -3.40 8.15 -5.19
N ARG A 39 -2.32 7.45 -5.53
CA ARG A 39 -2.37 6.32 -6.48
C ARG A 39 -1.56 5.16 -5.94
N ILE A 40 -2.02 3.94 -6.21
CA ILE A 40 -1.25 2.74 -5.93
C ILE A 40 -0.27 2.55 -7.08
N GLU A 41 1.03 2.72 -6.79
CA GLU A 41 2.10 2.49 -7.77
C GLU A 41 2.37 1.00 -7.91
N ARG A 42 2.25 0.23 -6.82
CA ARG A 42 2.57 -1.19 -6.80
C ARG A 42 1.75 -1.93 -5.75
N LYS A 43 1.20 -3.09 -6.13
CA LYS A 43 0.59 -4.08 -5.24
C LYS A 43 1.21 -5.43 -5.55
N GLU A 44 1.86 -6.04 -4.57
CA GLU A 44 2.63 -7.27 -4.74
C GLU A 44 2.29 -8.29 -3.66
N TRP A 45 2.14 -9.54 -4.08
CA TRP A 45 2.07 -10.71 -3.20
C TRP A 45 3.45 -11.33 -3.14
N LYS A 46 4.13 -11.11 -2.02
CA LYS A 46 5.48 -11.65 -1.77
C LYS A 46 5.39 -12.88 -0.88
N SER A 47 6.04 -13.97 -1.26
CA SER A 47 6.04 -15.17 -0.43
C SER A 47 6.73 -14.94 0.91
N LYS A 48 6.14 -15.46 1.99
CA LYS A 48 6.72 -15.51 3.34
C LYS A 48 7.97 -16.39 3.42
N TYR A 49 8.06 -17.40 2.55
CA TYR A 49 9.07 -18.45 2.62
C TYR A 49 10.22 -18.24 1.62
N ASN A 50 9.96 -17.57 0.50
CA ASN A 50 10.97 -17.34 -0.53
C ASN A 50 10.89 -15.91 -1.07
N SER A 51 11.91 -15.10 -0.79
CA SER A 51 11.96 -13.70 -1.18
C SER A 51 11.98 -13.45 -2.69
N TYR A 52 12.33 -14.46 -3.49
CA TYR A 52 12.33 -14.38 -4.96
C TYR A 52 10.94 -14.62 -5.58
N VAL A 53 9.99 -15.14 -4.81
CA VAL A 53 8.63 -15.42 -5.30
C VAL A 53 7.75 -14.20 -5.01
N VAL A 54 7.46 -13.43 -6.06
CA VAL A 54 6.64 -12.22 -6.02
C VAL A 54 5.66 -12.25 -7.20
N TYR A 55 4.39 -11.98 -6.93
CA TYR A 55 3.36 -11.82 -7.95
C TYR A 55 2.81 -10.39 -7.92
N ASP A 56 2.52 -9.84 -9.09
CA ASP A 56 1.81 -8.58 -9.31
C ASP A 56 0.27 -8.78 -9.40
N TYR A 57 -0.18 -10.04 -9.32
CA TYR A 57 -1.57 -10.45 -9.26
C TYR A 57 -1.83 -11.35 -8.04
N GLU A 58 -3.10 -11.51 -7.69
CA GLU A 58 -3.49 -12.36 -6.56
C GLU A 58 -3.24 -13.85 -6.87
N PRO A 59 -2.39 -14.55 -6.10
CA PRO A 59 -2.13 -15.97 -6.30
C PRO A 59 -3.31 -16.83 -5.81
N PHE A 60 -3.46 -18.04 -6.37
CA PHE A 60 -4.55 -18.97 -5.99
C PHE A 60 -4.57 -19.34 -4.51
N CYS A 61 -3.42 -19.40 -3.85
CA CYS A 61 -3.29 -19.63 -2.41
C CYS A 61 -2.59 -18.43 -1.78
N THR A 62 -3.33 -17.65 -0.98
CA THR A 62 -2.83 -16.39 -0.40
C THR A 62 -2.18 -16.56 0.97
N ASP A 63 -2.37 -17.69 1.67
CA ASP A 63 -1.93 -17.89 3.06
C ASP A 63 -0.40 -17.80 3.22
N GLY A 64 0.35 -18.25 2.21
CA GLY A 64 1.80 -18.22 2.15
C GLY A 64 2.41 -16.89 1.69
N PHE A 65 1.59 -15.87 1.45
CA PHE A 65 2.00 -14.58 0.89
C PHE A 65 1.70 -13.42 1.84
N GLU A 66 2.54 -12.40 1.78
CA GLU A 66 2.32 -11.08 2.36
C GLU A 66 1.98 -10.11 1.25
N ILE A 67 1.05 -9.20 1.54
CA ILE A 67 0.64 -8.19 0.55
C ILE A 67 1.35 -6.89 0.87
N ASN A 68 2.14 -6.43 -0.08
CA ASN A 68 2.91 -5.20 0.03
C ASN A 68 2.37 -4.17 -0.97
N LEU A 69 2.16 -2.96 -0.50
CA LEU A 69 1.63 -1.85 -1.29
C LEU A 69 2.62 -0.68 -1.29
N VAL A 70 2.74 -0.02 -2.44
CA VAL A 70 3.43 1.26 -2.58
C VAL A 70 2.41 2.27 -3.07
N ILE A 71 2.10 3.24 -2.21
CA ILE A 71 1.20 4.34 -2.51
C ILE A 71 2.04 5.57 -2.83
N THR A 72 1.69 6.28 -3.89
CA THR A 72 2.31 7.55 -4.25
C THR A 72 1.31 8.68 -4.25
N SER A 73 1.80 9.85 -3.89
CA SER A 73 1.03 11.09 -4.00
C SER A 73 1.95 12.26 -4.29
N TYR A 74 1.37 13.32 -4.86
CA TYR A 74 2.11 14.56 -5.09
C TYR A 74 2.49 15.24 -3.76
N ASN A 75 1.63 15.15 -2.74
CA ASN A 75 1.84 15.76 -1.43
C ASN A 75 1.99 14.70 -0.33
N ALA A 76 3.04 14.83 0.48
CA ALA A 76 3.27 13.96 1.64
C ALA A 76 2.14 14.01 2.68
N ALA A 77 1.42 15.14 2.77
CA ALA A 77 0.28 15.27 3.70
C ALA A 77 -0.84 14.26 3.38
N TYR A 78 -1.12 13.98 2.11
CA TYR A 78 -2.13 12.99 1.72
C TYR A 78 -1.72 11.58 2.14
N LEU A 79 -0.44 11.24 1.97
CA LEU A 79 0.09 9.94 2.42
C LEU A 79 0.04 9.79 3.94
N ASN A 80 0.39 10.85 4.68
CA ASN A 80 0.31 10.85 6.14
C ASN A 80 -1.13 10.67 6.62
N PHE A 81 -2.10 11.29 5.94
CA PHE A 81 -3.51 11.14 6.26
C PHE A 81 -4.02 9.72 5.97
N ILE A 82 -3.68 9.14 4.82
CA ILE A 82 -4.00 7.74 4.49
C ILE A 82 -3.41 6.79 5.54
N LYS A 83 -2.14 7.03 5.94
CA LYS A 83 -1.50 6.25 7.00
C LYS A 83 -2.25 6.36 8.33
N TYR A 84 -2.65 7.56 8.71
CA TYR A 84 -3.44 7.77 9.93
C TYR A 84 -4.76 6.99 9.90
N LEU A 85 -5.53 7.07 8.80
CA LEU A 85 -6.78 6.31 8.65
C LEU A 85 -6.56 4.80 8.73
N TYR A 86 -5.49 4.31 8.11
CA TYR A 86 -5.11 2.91 8.18
C TYR A 86 -4.80 2.48 9.63
N ASP A 87 -3.97 3.24 10.34
CA ASP A 87 -3.57 2.93 11.71
C ASP A 87 -4.79 2.94 12.66
N GLU A 88 -5.73 3.88 12.47
CA GLU A 88 -6.98 3.94 13.23
C GLU A 88 -7.88 2.72 12.97
N LYS A 89 -8.02 2.31 11.69
CA LYS A 89 -8.79 1.14 11.28
C LYS A 89 -8.23 -0.14 11.93
N ILE A 90 -6.91 -0.32 11.88
CA ILE A 90 -6.23 -1.47 12.49
C ILE A 90 -6.43 -1.46 14.01
N SER A 91 -6.21 -0.33 14.66
CA SER A 91 -6.40 -0.21 16.12
C SER A 91 -7.83 -0.56 16.53
N THR A 92 -8.82 -0.16 15.75
CA THR A 92 -10.23 -0.50 15.98
C THR A 92 -10.47 -2.01 15.83
N ILE A 93 -9.91 -2.64 14.80
CA ILE A 93 -10.02 -4.10 14.59
C ILE A 93 -9.37 -4.86 15.77
N GLU A 94 -8.18 -4.45 16.19
CA GLU A 94 -7.49 -5.05 17.34
C GLU A 94 -8.30 -4.91 18.63
N TYR A 95 -8.87 -3.72 18.87
CA TYR A 95 -9.75 -3.48 20.00
C TYR A 95 -10.98 -4.40 19.97
N LEU A 96 -11.67 -4.49 18.83
CA LEU A 96 -12.85 -5.37 18.69
C LEU A 96 -12.49 -6.85 18.88
N ASN A 97 -11.36 -7.30 18.34
CA ASN A 97 -10.86 -8.66 18.54
C ASN A 97 -10.59 -8.94 20.03
N SER A 98 -10.09 -7.96 20.78
CA SER A 98 -9.89 -8.09 22.22
C SER A 98 -11.21 -8.21 23.00
N CYS A 99 -12.30 -7.61 22.49
CA CYS A 99 -13.63 -7.71 23.12
C CYS A 99 -14.34 -9.04 22.82
N ILE A 100 -14.09 -9.65 21.66
CA ILE A 100 -14.66 -10.94 21.27
C ILE A 100 -13.90 -12.11 21.91
N GLY A 101 -12.61 -11.92 22.23
CA GLY A 101 -11.78 -12.87 22.95
C GLY A 101 -12.12 -13.00 24.43
N VAL A 102 -13.31 -13.52 24.76
CA VAL A 102 -13.73 -14.04 26.07
C VAL A 102 -14.39 -15.40 25.88
#